data_AF-A0A451GG60-F1
#
_entry.id   AF-A0A451GG60-F1
#
_cell.length_a   1.000
_cell.length_b   1.000
_cell.length_c   1.000
_cell.angle_alpha   90.00
_cell.angle_beta   90.00
_cell.angle_gamma   90.00
#
_symmetry.space_group_name_H-M   'P 1'
#
loop_
_entity.id
_entity.type
_entity.pdbx_description
1 polymer ?
#
loop_
_entity_poly.entity_id
_entity_poly.type
_entity_poly.pdbx_seq_one_letter_code
_entity_poly.pdbx_strand_id
1 'polypeptide(L)' 'RTVRHEWLDLYIFDSIQEVQDVATNWLWTYNHDRPKMGIGGMTPAQK' A
#
# COMPACT_ATOMS: atom_id res chain seq x y z
N ARG A 1 8.84 -2.84 5.86
CA ARG A 1 8.55 -2.48 4.45
C ARG A 1 7.50 -1.38 4.47
N THR A 2 7.78 -0.24 3.83
CA THR A 2 7.04 1.04 3.95
C THR A 2 6.75 1.57 2.54
N VAL A 3 5.76 2.47 2.39
CA VAL A 3 5.40 3.10 1.11
C VAL A 3 6.62 3.61 0.35
N ARG A 4 7.57 4.26 1.05
CA ARG A 4 8.79 4.80 0.42
C ARG A 4 9.56 3.74 -0.37
N HIS A 5 9.95 2.66 0.31
CA HIS A 5 10.80 1.62 -0.30
C HIS A 5 10.04 0.65 -1.20
N GLU A 6 8.72 0.56 -1.07
CA GLU A 6 7.93 -0.28 -1.96
C GLU A 6 7.60 0.44 -3.25
N TRP A 7 7.44 1.76 -3.21
CA TRP A 7 6.75 2.50 -4.25
C TRP A 7 7.51 3.76 -4.69
N LEU A 8 7.76 4.71 -3.80
CA LEU A 8 8.35 5.99 -4.21
C LEU A 8 9.77 5.84 -4.79
N ASP A 9 10.51 4.83 -4.35
CA ASP A 9 11.86 4.58 -4.85
C ASP A 9 11.89 3.74 -6.15
N LEU A 10 10.74 3.17 -6.59
CA LEU A 10 10.66 2.25 -7.73
C LEU A 10 9.92 2.82 -8.96
N TYR A 11 9.21 3.94 -8.81
CA TYR A 11 8.36 4.51 -9.86
C TYR A 11 8.71 5.97 -10.10
N ILE A 12 8.84 6.34 -11.38
CA ILE A 12 8.79 7.73 -11.84
C ILE A 12 7.38 7.93 -12.39
N PHE A 13 6.69 8.96 -11.90
CA PHE A 13 5.32 9.26 -12.31
C PHE A 13 5.29 10.45 -13.25
N ASP A 14 4.50 10.35 -14.30
CA ASP A 14 4.37 11.39 -15.32
C ASP A 14 3.25 12.39 -15.00
N SER A 15 2.37 12.05 -14.04
CA SER A 15 1.29 12.94 -13.61
C SER A 15 0.84 12.71 -12.16
N ILE A 16 0.19 13.72 -11.58
CA ILE A 16 -0.43 13.61 -10.26
C ILE A 16 -1.56 12.56 -10.27
N GLN A 17 -2.29 12.43 -11.38
CA GLN A 17 -3.36 11.45 -11.52
C GLN A 17 -2.80 10.02 -11.40
N GLU A 18 -1.68 9.74 -12.06
CA GLU A 18 -1.02 8.44 -11.98
C GLU A 18 -0.60 8.11 -10.55
N VAL A 19 0.00 9.08 -9.83
CA VAL A 19 0.35 8.90 -8.41
C VAL A 19 -0.89 8.56 -7.57
N GLN A 20 -2.02 9.21 -7.82
CA GLN A 20 -3.26 9.02 -7.05
C GLN A 20 -3.89 7.64 -7.30
N ASP A 21 -3.95 7.21 -8.56
CA ASP A 21 -4.55 5.92 -8.94
C ASP A 21 -3.75 4.76 -8.36
N VAL A 22 -2.43 4.86 -8.48
CA VAL A 22 -1.47 3.92 -7.94
C VAL A 22 -1.68 3.96 -6.41
N ALA A 23 -1.58 5.11 -5.74
CA ALA A 23 -1.67 5.18 -4.28
C ALA A 23 -2.98 4.59 -3.71
N THR A 24 -4.09 4.75 -4.44
CA THR A 24 -5.40 4.19 -4.09
C THR A 24 -5.38 2.67 -4.09
N ASN A 25 -4.81 2.05 -5.12
CA ASN A 25 -4.70 0.59 -5.21
C ASN A 25 -3.78 0.02 -4.11
N TRP A 26 -2.64 0.68 -3.85
CA TRP A 26 -1.75 0.25 -2.78
C TRP A 26 -2.42 0.28 -1.42
N LEU A 27 -3.13 1.38 -1.12
CA LEU A 27 -3.80 1.52 0.16
C LEU A 27 -4.85 0.41 0.34
N TRP A 28 -5.59 0.08 -0.72
CA TRP A 28 -6.52 -1.04 -0.70
C TRP A 28 -5.81 -2.35 -0.39
N THR A 29 -4.76 -2.67 -1.14
CA THR A 29 -3.96 -3.91 -0.98
C THR A 29 -3.35 -4.01 0.41
N TYR A 30 -2.78 -2.92 0.92
CA TYR A 30 -2.19 -2.86 2.25
C TYR A 30 -3.23 -3.13 3.34
N ASN A 31 -4.44 -2.59 3.19
CA ASN A 31 -5.50 -2.72 4.18
C ASN A 31 -6.21 -4.07 4.13
N HIS A 32 -6.31 -4.70 2.97
CA HIS A 32 -7.14 -5.90 2.76
C HIS A 32 -6.33 -7.19 2.61
N ASP A 33 -5.15 -7.15 2.00
CA ASP A 33 -4.39 -8.35 1.66
C ASP A 33 -3.17 -8.56 2.55
N ARG A 34 -2.71 -7.53 3.27
CA ARG A 34 -1.49 -7.61 4.07
C ARG A 34 -1.77 -8.03 5.51
N PRO A 35 -1.53 -9.30 5.91
CA PRO A 35 -1.74 -9.74 7.28
C PRO A 35 -0.72 -9.11 8.23
N LYS A 36 -1.18 -8.53 9.34
CA LYS A 36 -0.30 -8.13 10.45
C LYS A 36 -0.11 -9.31 11.39
N MET A 37 1.06 -9.93 11.33
CA MET A 37 1.42 -11.05 12.20
C MET A 37 1.34 -10.72 13.69
N GLY A 38 1.57 -9.45 14.07
CA GLY A 38 1.45 -8.99 15.46
C GLY A 38 0.03 -8.97 16.04
N ILE A 39 -1.01 -9.18 15.22
CA ILE A 39 -2.42 -9.31 15.65
C ILE A 39 -3.04 -10.63 15.18
N GLY A 40 -2.24 -11.71 15.12
CA GLY A 40 -2.74 -13.02 14.70
C GLY A 40 -2.97 -13.16 13.19
N GLY A 41 -2.32 -12.33 12.38
CA GLY A 41 -2.42 -12.41 10.92
C GLY A 41 -3.66 -11.74 10.33
N MET A 42 -4.44 -11.01 11.14
CA MET A 42 -5.54 -10.18 10.63
C MET A 42 -5.00 -9.02 9.80
N THR A 43 -5.73 -8.66 8.75
CA THR A 43 -5.41 -7.50 7.93
C THR A 43 -5.85 -6.22 8.65
N PRO A 44 -5.28 -5.04 8.32
CA PRO A 44 -5.63 -3.79 8.99
C PRO A 44 -7.13 -3.48 9.00
N ALA A 45 -7.87 -3.84 7.94
CA ALA A 45 -9.32 -3.62 7.86
C ALA A 45 -10.15 -4.59 8.73
N GLN A 46 -9.57 -5.71 9.18
CA GLN A 46 -10.24 -6.73 10.00
C GLN A 46 -10.09 -6.48 11.51
N LYS A 47 -9.31 -5.48 11.91
CA LYS A 47 -9.15 -5.06 13.31
C LYS A 47 -10.35 -4.25 13.79
#